data_AF-A0A1F9BAW3-F1
#
_entry.id   AF-A0A1F9BAW3-F1
#
_cell.length_a   1.000
_cell.length_b   1.000
_cell.length_c   1.000
_cell.angle_alpha   90.00
_cell.angle_beta   90.00
_cell.angle_gamma   90.00
#
_symmetry.space_group_name_H-M   'P 1'
#
loop_
_entity.id
_entity.type
_entity.pdbx_description
1 polymer ?
#
loop_
_entity_poly.entity_id
_entity_poly.type
_entity_poly.pdbx_seq_one_letter_code
_entity_poly.pdbx_strand_id
1 'polypeptide(L)'
;MGIENHVNYIHKPKGSLSVNEAFGIAALLNTGLIDNYFRSLNGHTQVNATEIRNVPLPDLSVIKKIGELVSKAKDPPGNLDEMIGSQLGIDAEIIKHLISFS
;
A
#
# COMPACT_ATOMS: atom_id res chain seq x y z
N MET A 1 -15.07 -12.61 20.82
CA MET A 1 -14.11 -13.02 19.78
C MET A 1 -13.06 -11.93 19.71
N GLY A 2 -11.88 -12.19 20.25
CA GLY A 2 -10.81 -11.19 20.30
C GLY A 2 -10.25 -10.99 18.90
N ILE A 3 -10.39 -9.78 18.37
CA ILE A 3 -9.75 -9.40 17.11
C ILE A 3 -8.31 -9.05 17.46
N GLU A 4 -7.43 -10.05 17.38
CA GLU A 4 -5.98 -9.83 17.44
C GLU A 4 -5.55 -9.23 16.10
N ASN A 5 -5.43 -7.91 16.04
CA ASN A 5 -4.60 -7.29 15.02
C ASN A 5 -3.13 -7.53 15.43
N HIS A 6 -2.47 -8.49 14.79
CA HIS A 6 -1.01 -8.58 14.79
C HIS A 6 -0.44 -7.33 14.11
N VAL A 7 -0.10 -6.31 14.90
CA VAL A 7 0.45 -5.06 14.38
C VAL A 7 1.83 -5.32 13.78
N ASN A 8 1.92 -5.31 12.45
CA ASN A 8 3.19 -5.41 11.74
C ASN A 8 3.98 -4.10 11.86
N TYR A 9 5.28 -4.18 12.19
CA TYR A 9 6.15 -3.01 12.28
C TYR A 9 7.08 -2.92 11.06
N ILE A 10 7.09 -1.77 10.40
CA ILE A 10 7.96 -1.48 9.26
C ILE A 10 9.02 -0.47 9.70
N HIS A 11 10.28 -0.81 9.48
CA HIS A 11 11.40 0.05 9.82
C HIS A 11 12.43 0.12 8.69
N LYS A 12 13.15 1.24 8.63
CA LYS A 12 14.28 1.42 7.73
C LYS A 12 15.54 0.88 8.41
N PRO A 13 16.32 -0.03 7.81
CA PRO A 13 17.51 -0.60 8.45
C PRO A 13 18.60 0.43 8.81
N LYS A 14 18.63 1.58 8.11
CA LYS A 14 19.63 2.63 8.30
C LYS A 14 18.96 3.99 8.53
N GLY A 15 18.42 4.18 9.73
CA GLY A 15 17.78 5.42 10.17
C GLY A 15 16.27 5.31 10.31
N SER A 16 15.59 6.47 10.36
CA SER A 16 14.14 6.53 10.55
C SER A 16 13.41 6.75 9.23
N LEU A 17 12.16 6.29 9.16
CA LEU A 17 11.25 6.69 8.08
C LEU A 17 10.92 8.17 8.26
N SER A 18 11.01 8.95 7.18
CA SER A 18 10.42 10.28 7.16
C SER A 18 8.89 10.17 7.18
N VAL A 19 8.21 11.23 7.60
CA VAL A 19 6.74 11.30 7.61
C VAL A 19 6.16 10.95 6.24
N ASN A 20 6.73 11.47 5.16
CA ASN A 20 6.28 11.19 3.80
C ASN A 20 6.54 9.73 3.39
N GLU A 21 7.66 9.13 3.81
CA GLU A 21 7.90 7.70 3.56
C GLU A 21 6.88 6.83 4.30
N ALA A 22 6.55 7.16 5.56
CA ALA A 22 5.56 6.45 6.35
C ALA A 22 4.15 6.56 5.73
N PHE A 23 3.73 7.76 5.31
CA PHE A 23 2.48 7.95 4.58
C PHE A 23 2.45 7.18 3.26
N GLY A 24 3.56 7.15 2.52
CA GLY A 24 3.65 6.42 1.26
C GLY A 24 3.50 4.91 1.42
N ILE A 25 4.18 4.34 2.42
CA ILE A 25 4.07 2.91 2.76
C ILE A 25 2.65 2.59 3.21
N ALA A 26 2.09 3.39 4.12
CA ALA A 26 0.73 3.20 4.59
C ALA A 26 -0.27 3.27 3.44
N ALA A 27 -0.12 4.23 2.53
CA ALA A 27 -1.01 4.36 1.39
C ALA A 27 -0.94 3.15 0.46
N LEU A 28 0.27 2.68 0.12
CA LEU A 28 0.46 1.48 -0.71
C LEU A 28 -0.19 0.24 -0.08
N LEU A 29 0.00 0.03 1.22
CA LEU A 29 -0.56 -1.13 1.92
C LEU A 29 -2.08 -1.08 2.08
N ASN A 30 -2.71 0.10 1.89
CA ASN A 30 -4.17 0.27 1.91
C ASN A 30 -4.78 0.30 0.49
N THR A 31 -4.02 -0.05 -0.54
CA THR A 31 -4.54 -0.14 -1.91
C THR A 31 -5.29 -1.44 -2.15
N GLY A 32 -6.34 -1.40 -2.99
CA GLY A 32 -7.04 -2.60 -3.45
C GLY A 32 -6.11 -3.57 -4.19
N LEU A 33 -5.06 -3.06 -4.82
CA LEU A 33 -4.02 -3.86 -5.47
C LEU A 33 -3.28 -4.78 -4.47
N ILE A 34 -2.83 -4.22 -3.35
CA ILE A 34 -2.11 -4.98 -2.32
C ILE A 34 -3.06 -5.92 -1.57
N ASP A 35 -4.30 -5.48 -1.31
CA ASP A 35 -5.35 -6.33 -0.74
C ASP A 35 -5.61 -7.57 -1.61
N ASN A 36 -5.70 -7.39 -2.93
CA ASN A 36 -5.93 -8.50 -3.86
C ASN A 36 -4.70 -9.40 -4.00
N TYR A 37 -3.49 -8.84 -3.94
CA TYR A 37 -2.25 -9.62 -3.88
C TYR A 37 -2.24 -10.57 -2.67
N PHE A 38 -2.55 -10.06 -1.48
CA PHE A 38 -2.61 -10.91 -0.28
C PHE A 38 -3.75 -11.94 -0.34
N ARG A 39 -4.92 -11.55 -0.84
CA ARG A 39 -6.08 -12.45 -0.99
C ARG A 39 -5.79 -13.60 -1.95
N SER A 40 -5.08 -13.34 -3.05
CA SER A 40 -4.70 -14.35 -4.04
C SER A 40 -3.67 -15.36 -3.51
N LEU A 41 -2.84 -14.98 -2.53
CA LEU A 41 -1.81 -15.86 -1.97
C LEU A 41 -2.34 -16.74 -0.83
N ASN A 42 -3.20 -16.18 0.04
CA ASN A 42 -3.54 -16.83 1.31
C ASN A 42 -5.03 -17.18 1.48
N GLY A 43 -5.90 -16.71 0.58
CA GLY A 43 -7.35 -16.91 0.70
C GLY A 43 -8.01 -16.19 1.89
N HIS A 44 -7.27 -15.38 2.64
CA HIS A 44 -7.74 -14.59 3.76
C HIS A 44 -6.99 -13.25 3.88
N THR A 45 -7.55 -12.32 4.68
CA THR A 45 -7.01 -10.97 4.87
C THR A 45 -6.04 -10.83 6.04
N GLN A 46 -5.76 -11.89 6.81
CA GLN A 46 -4.69 -11.84 7.80
C GLN A 46 -3.33 -11.83 7.10
N VAL A 47 -2.56 -10.76 7.34
CA VAL A 47 -1.24 -10.53 6.74
C VAL A 47 -0.18 -10.46 7.85
N ASN A 48 0.88 -11.23 7.72
CA ASN A 48 2.03 -11.24 8.63
C ASN A 48 3.25 -10.50 8.04
N ALA A 49 4.26 -10.26 8.88
CA ALA A 49 5.46 -9.52 8.50
C ALA A 49 6.26 -10.17 7.36
N THR A 50 6.22 -11.50 7.23
CA THR A 50 6.90 -12.24 6.16
C THR A 50 6.24 -11.97 4.81
N GLU A 51 4.92 -11.87 4.78
CA GLU A 51 4.16 -11.59 3.55
C GLU A 51 4.37 -10.16 3.09
N ILE A 52 4.34 -9.19 4.02
CA ILE A 52 4.68 -7.79 3.72
C ILE A 52 6.10 -7.68 3.14
N ARG A 53 7.05 -8.46 3.66
CA ARG A 53 8.44 -8.47 3.19
C ARG A 53 8.57 -8.97 1.75
N ASN A 54 7.62 -9.77 1.27
CA ASN A 54 7.61 -10.31 -0.09
C ASN A 54 6.79 -9.44 -1.06
N VAL A 55 6.17 -8.35 -0.60
CA VAL A 55 5.47 -7.42 -1.48
C VAL A 55 6.50 -6.68 -2.35
N PRO A 56 6.34 -6.68 -3.69
CA PRO A 56 7.15 -5.85 -4.55
C PRO A 56 6.77 -4.37 -4.34
N LEU A 57 7.57 -3.66 -3.55
CA LEU A 57 7.41 -2.22 -3.34
C LEU A 57 8.25 -1.43 -4.34
N PRO A 58 7.76 -0.28 -4.82
CA PRO A 58 8.52 0.60 -5.69
C PRO A 58 9.69 1.25 -4.93
N ASP A 59 10.59 1.91 -5.65
CA ASP A 59 11.70 2.64 -5.04
C ASP A 59 11.24 3.65 -3.99
N LEU A 60 12.06 3.84 -2.96
CA LEU A 60 11.76 4.71 -1.84
C LEU A 60 11.45 6.16 -2.26
N SER A 61 12.04 6.63 -3.35
CA SER A 61 11.73 7.94 -3.95
C SER A 61 10.29 8.03 -4.46
N VAL A 62 9.75 6.94 -5.04
CA VAL A 62 8.35 6.85 -5.47
C VAL A 62 7.43 6.78 -4.26
N ILE A 63 7.77 5.95 -3.28
CA ILE A 63 7.04 5.86 -2.00
C ILE A 63 6.91 7.24 -1.35
N LYS A 64 8.02 7.98 -1.26
CA LYS A 64 8.02 9.33 -0.69
C LYS A 64 7.11 10.29 -1.46
N LYS A 65 7.12 10.25 -2.80
CA LYS A 65 6.21 11.07 -3.64
C LYS A 65 4.74 10.71 -3.39
N ILE A 66 4.42 9.43 -3.29
CA ILE A 66 3.06 8.97 -2.94
C ILE A 66 2.65 9.55 -1.60
N GLY A 67 3.49 9.45 -0.58
CA GLY A 67 3.17 10.00 0.74
C GLY A 67 3.05 11.52 0.77
N GLU A 68 3.83 12.24 -0.03
CA GLU A 68 3.66 13.70 -0.22
C GLU A 68 2.32 14.07 -0.85
N LEU A 69 1.82 13.26 -1.79
CA LEU A 69 0.51 13.47 -2.40
C LEU A 69 -0.61 13.17 -1.42
N VAL A 70 -0.53 12.03 -0.72
CA VAL A 70 -1.57 11.57 0.23
C VAL A 70 -1.63 12.48 1.46
N SER A 71 -0.50 12.89 2.03
CA SER A 71 -0.47 13.81 3.18
C SER A 71 -1.05 15.19 2.90
N LYS A 72 -1.05 15.63 1.62
CA LYS A 72 -1.63 16.91 1.20
C LYS A 72 -3.12 16.80 0.83
N ALA A 73 -3.60 15.58 0.54
CA ALA A 73 -5.01 15.35 0.29
C ALA A 73 -5.77 15.45 1.62
N LYS A 74 -6.52 16.54 1.81
CA LYS A 74 -7.36 16.77 3.00
C LYS A 74 -8.42 15.68 3.23
N ASP A 75 -8.85 15.06 2.14
CA ASP A 75 -9.60 13.82 2.07
C ASP A 75 -8.94 13.01 0.94
N PRO A 76 -8.32 11.85 1.22
CA PRO A 76 -7.98 10.93 0.14
C PRO A 76 -9.28 10.60 -0.59
N PRO A 77 -9.38 10.82 -1.91
CA PRO A 77 -10.57 10.39 -2.64
C PRO A 77 -10.79 8.91 -2.35
N GLY A 78 -12.03 8.43 -2.43
CA GLY A 78 -12.37 7.00 -2.30
C GLY A 78 -11.71 6.07 -3.33
N ASN A 79 -10.66 6.54 -4.01
CA ASN A 79 -9.92 5.91 -5.08
C ASN A 79 -8.41 6.16 -4.90
N LEU A 80 -7.87 5.82 -3.72
CA LEU A 80 -6.43 5.84 -3.42
C LEU A 80 -5.61 5.10 -4.51
N ASP A 81 -6.22 4.06 -5.08
CA ASP A 81 -5.68 3.24 -6.15
C ASP A 81 -5.41 4.00 -7.45
N GLU A 82 -6.32 4.88 -7.90
CA GLU A 82 -6.12 5.69 -9.11
C GLU A 82 -4.98 6.71 -8.93
N MET A 83 -4.92 7.33 -7.75
CA MET A 83 -3.87 8.30 -7.41
C MET A 83 -2.48 7.65 -7.41
N ILE A 84 -2.36 6.47 -6.80
CA ILE A 84 -1.10 5.75 -6.67
C ILE A 84 -0.72 5.07 -7.98
N GLY A 85 -1.69 4.52 -8.71
CA GLY A 85 -1.52 3.88 -10.00
C GLY A 85 -0.70 4.69 -11.00
N SER A 86 -1.05 5.97 -11.11
CA SER A 86 -0.36 6.93 -11.97
C SER A 86 1.12 7.12 -11.61
N GLN A 87 1.51 6.90 -10.35
CA GLN A 87 2.90 6.97 -9.88
C GLN A 87 3.66 5.66 -10.08
N LEU A 88 2.96 4.52 -10.13
CA LEU A 88 3.54 3.20 -10.36
C LEU A 88 3.75 2.90 -11.86
N GLY A 89 3.28 3.77 -12.75
CA GLY A 89 3.31 3.52 -14.19
C GLY A 89 2.39 2.37 -14.62
N ILE A 90 1.40 2.04 -13.78
CA ILE A 90 0.40 1.02 -14.07
C ILE A 90 -0.78 1.73 -14.75
N ASP A 91 -1.18 1.24 -15.93
CA ASP A 91 -2.34 1.78 -16.63
C ASP A 91 -3.59 1.72 -15.74
N ALA A 92 -4.32 2.83 -15.69
CA ALA A 92 -5.54 2.95 -14.88
C ALA A 92 -6.60 1.90 -15.24
N GLU A 93 -6.55 1.38 -16.48
CA GLU A 93 -7.43 0.32 -16.97
C GLU A 93 -7.08 -1.05 -16.36
N ILE A 94 -5.79 -1.34 -16.14
CA ILE A 94 -5.33 -2.53 -15.43
C ILE A 94 -5.74 -2.44 -13.95
N ILE A 95 -5.62 -1.25 -13.35
CA ILE A 95 -6.02 -1.01 -11.96
C ILE A 95 -7.52 -1.25 -11.78
N LYS A 96 -8.35 -0.71 -12.67
CA LYS A 96 -9.80 -0.95 -12.66
C LYS A 96 -10.14 -2.42 -12.81
N HIS A 97 -9.46 -3.15 -13.69
CA HIS A 97 -9.67 -4.59 -13.85
C HIS A 97 -9.23 -5.35 -12.60
N LEU A 98 -8.12 -5.00 -11.96
CA LEU A 98 -7.63 -5.70 -10.78
C LEU A 98 -8.51 -5.46 -9.55
N ILE A 99 -9.15 -4.28 -9.43
CA ILE A 99 -9.97 -3.91 -8.28
C ILE A 99 -11.46 -4.28 -8.48
N SER A 100 -11.94 -4.38 -9.73
CA SER A 100 -13.34 -4.70 -10.03
C SER A 100 -13.76 -6.15 -9.74
N PHE A 101 -12.82 -7.04 -9.38
CA PHE A 101 -13.13 -8.42 -8.97
C PHE A 101 -13.35 -8.59 -7.46
N SER A 102 -13.34 -7.50 -6.69
CA SER A 102 -13.46 -7.50 -5.22
C SER A 102 -14.89 -7.24 -4.73
#